data_AF-A0A0M2EVA8-F1
#
_entry.id   AF-A0A0M2EVA8-F1
#
_cell.length_a   1.000
_cell.length_b   1.000
_cell.length_c   1.000
_cell.angle_alpha   90.00
_cell.angle_beta   90.00
_cell.angle_gamma   90.00
#
_symmetry.space_group_name_H-M   'P 1'
#
loop_
_entity.id
_entity.type
_entity.pdbx_description
1 polymer ?
#
loop_
_entity_poly.entity_id
_entity_poly.type
_entity_poly.pdbx_seq_one_letter_code
_entity_poly.pdbx_strand_id
1 'polypeptide(L)'
;MIGQTFSELQVEHMLAQQKLTFDKNGLKVLLLDKGYLLQRSVLGGRVIGGGVALQVQEYIYHHYLSDEQKKEIYSSGYEIGSPLPIPDTSEKVYYDYLAQTYGGIDVADLVKQIKRNITELTGTPFKIFLQKDRNLALKVVTLFYRICRIYRPQLFRLLKEESIDKANFEFRSAFPQLHGQTEENSAVLAEILAHLTFSMPKSYAEQAWCILTDLALTGEAMAVYVKSEIEGEQFQPGRYSRHNISAALKECLKKQTVEPVVDPDRLDFLLYASLVLREYSERKKSNHLVMQAVYKNPLQLRTLRCAKIPSFSDKDVITFLTGKEVTRIKPSLEKQAGFVELIVRHYTRDITEPLPSMNKQIIKALILHDEKLGVHIPSAITGTGNVQTSVTSILKDAERYTRRDSEGNYPNLRRYPEALLLYWDMRYHMAVKALMSKQVEDGFKTMLAIAEWELQVDTNLIEYVKFSNMKTFQTLPGLAEKFMHLLGYQPGKIVNFTLD
;
A
#
# COMPACT_ATOMS: atom_id res chain seq x y z
N MET A 1 -0.06 -32.58 14.13
CA MET A 1 0.03 -33.44 12.93
C MET A 1 -0.93 -33.06 11.79
N ILE A 2 -1.79 -32.04 11.93
CA ILE A 2 -2.73 -31.62 10.85
C ILE A 2 -2.10 -30.59 9.86
N GLY A 3 -0.91 -30.04 10.15
CA GLY A 3 -0.32 -28.93 9.39
C GLY A 3 0.57 -29.29 8.19
N GLN A 4 1.31 -30.41 8.21
CA GLN A 4 2.24 -30.78 7.13
C GLN A 4 1.51 -31.21 5.86
N THR A 5 0.51 -32.09 5.99
CA THR A 5 -0.29 -32.57 4.86
C THR A 5 -1.08 -31.46 4.16
N PHE A 6 -1.56 -30.47 4.93
CA PHE A 6 -2.25 -29.32 4.35
C PHE A 6 -1.30 -28.40 3.57
N SER A 7 -0.10 -28.16 4.10
CA SER A 7 0.92 -27.33 3.44
C SER A 7 1.41 -27.99 2.14
N GLU A 8 1.62 -29.32 2.14
CA GLU A 8 1.97 -30.11 0.96
C GLU A 8 0.93 -29.97 -0.17
N LEU A 9 -0.35 -30.20 0.14
CA LEU A 9 -1.44 -30.08 -0.84
C LEU A 9 -1.55 -28.66 -1.42
N GLN A 10 -1.32 -27.64 -0.58
CA GLN A 10 -1.31 -26.25 -1.04
C GLN A 10 -0.18 -25.98 -2.01
N VAL A 11 1.04 -26.45 -1.72
CA VAL A 11 2.19 -26.28 -2.61
C VAL A 11 2.04 -27.06 -3.90
N GLU A 12 1.54 -28.30 -3.84
CA GLU A 12 1.21 -29.10 -5.02
C GLU A 12 0.21 -28.36 -5.93
N HIS A 13 -0.84 -27.80 -5.34
CA HIS A 13 -1.83 -27.01 -6.08
C HIS A 13 -1.20 -25.76 -6.73
N MET A 14 -0.36 -25.02 -6.01
CA MET A 14 0.34 -23.84 -6.53
C MET A 14 1.24 -24.20 -7.73
N LEU A 15 1.99 -25.30 -7.65
CA LEU A 15 2.84 -25.75 -8.76
C LEU A 15 2.01 -26.21 -9.96
N ALA A 16 0.93 -26.95 -9.72
CA ALA A 16 0.04 -27.42 -10.78
C ALA A 16 -0.61 -26.27 -11.55
N GLN A 17 -1.03 -25.19 -10.87
CA GLN A 17 -1.54 -23.97 -11.51
C GLN A 17 -0.53 -23.35 -12.49
N GLN A 18 0.77 -23.52 -12.21
CA GLN A 18 1.87 -23.01 -13.02
C GLN A 18 2.46 -24.05 -13.99
N LYS A 19 1.80 -25.22 -14.12
CA LYS A 19 2.26 -26.37 -14.93
C LYS A 19 3.66 -26.85 -14.54
N LEU A 20 4.00 -26.77 -13.26
CA LEU A 20 5.24 -27.27 -12.69
C LEU A 20 4.99 -28.60 -11.99
N THR A 21 6.01 -29.46 -11.98
CA THR A 21 5.96 -30.75 -11.28
C THR A 21 6.03 -30.54 -9.77
N PHE A 22 5.30 -31.35 -9.00
CA PHE A 22 5.43 -31.37 -7.54
C PHE A 22 6.66 -32.17 -7.13
N ASP A 23 7.83 -31.62 -7.45
CA ASP A 23 9.12 -32.15 -7.09
C ASP A 23 10.13 -31.01 -6.90
N LYS A 24 11.37 -31.40 -6.59
CA LYS A 24 12.50 -30.48 -6.43
C LYS A 24 12.71 -29.55 -7.63
N ASN A 25 12.58 -30.06 -8.85
CA ASN A 25 12.84 -29.27 -10.05
C ASN A 25 11.74 -28.23 -10.24
N GLY A 26 10.47 -28.60 -10.05
CA GLY A 26 9.36 -27.66 -10.10
C GLY A 26 9.49 -26.55 -9.05
N LEU A 27 9.85 -26.89 -7.81
CA LEU A 27 10.11 -25.91 -6.75
C LEU A 27 11.26 -24.96 -7.11
N LYS A 28 12.37 -25.50 -7.61
CA LYS A 28 13.54 -24.70 -8.00
C LYS A 28 13.21 -23.76 -9.15
N VAL A 29 12.47 -24.24 -10.15
CA VAL A 29 12.01 -23.42 -11.28
C VAL A 29 11.10 -22.29 -10.79
N LEU A 30 10.09 -22.60 -9.96
CA LEU A 30 9.19 -21.56 -9.43
C LEU A 30 9.96 -20.47 -8.68
N LEU A 31 10.87 -20.87 -7.78
CA LEU A 31 11.54 -19.96 -6.84
C LEU A 31 12.70 -19.16 -7.48
N LEU A 32 13.38 -19.69 -8.49
CA LEU A 32 14.61 -19.07 -9.02
C LEU A 32 14.49 -18.58 -10.46
N ASP A 33 13.63 -19.18 -11.28
CA ASP A 33 13.54 -18.81 -12.69
C ASP A 33 12.87 -17.44 -12.84
N LYS A 34 13.49 -16.58 -13.65
CA LYS A 34 12.96 -15.25 -13.92
C LYS A 34 11.59 -15.26 -14.60
N GLY A 35 11.30 -16.30 -15.40
CA GLY A 35 10.04 -16.47 -16.12
C GLY A 35 8.83 -16.64 -15.21
N TYR A 36 9.05 -17.01 -13.94
CA TYR A 36 8.00 -17.22 -12.95
C TYR A 36 7.88 -16.07 -11.92
N LEU A 37 8.60 -14.96 -12.11
CA LEU A 37 8.60 -13.83 -11.16
C LEU A 37 7.19 -13.31 -10.86
N LEU A 38 6.42 -13.05 -11.92
CA LEU A 38 5.05 -12.53 -11.80
C LEU A 38 4.15 -13.55 -11.10
N GLN A 39 4.29 -14.83 -11.44
CA GLN A 39 3.49 -15.93 -10.91
C GLN A 39 3.74 -16.12 -9.42
N ARG A 40 4.99 -16.09 -8.95
CA ARG A 40 5.26 -16.24 -7.52
C ARG A 40 4.90 -15.00 -6.69
N SER A 41 5.01 -13.80 -7.28
CA SER A 41 4.93 -12.54 -6.51
C SER A 41 3.63 -11.73 -6.66
N VAL A 42 2.96 -11.76 -7.81
CA VAL A 42 1.81 -10.87 -8.11
C VAL A 42 0.60 -11.66 -8.59
N LEU A 43 0.76 -12.52 -9.60
CA LEU A 43 -0.32 -13.26 -10.24
C LEU A 43 -0.74 -14.53 -9.48
N GLY A 44 0.17 -15.17 -8.74
CA GLY A 44 -0.14 -16.36 -7.93
C GLY A 44 -0.94 -16.06 -6.67
N GLY A 45 -1.24 -14.78 -6.42
CA GLY A 45 -1.98 -14.36 -5.24
C GLY A 45 -1.16 -14.45 -3.96
N ARG A 46 -1.86 -14.42 -2.82
CA ARG A 46 -1.26 -14.46 -1.49
C ARG A 46 -1.89 -15.58 -0.68
N VAL A 47 -1.07 -16.22 0.15
CA VAL A 47 -1.52 -17.23 1.11
C VAL A 47 -1.89 -16.52 2.40
N ILE A 48 -3.16 -16.61 2.78
CA ILE A 48 -3.70 -15.98 3.98
C ILE A 48 -3.71 -17.01 5.12
N GLY A 49 -3.06 -16.68 6.24
CA GLY A 49 -3.06 -17.52 7.43
C GLY A 49 -2.46 -16.80 8.64
N GLY A 50 -2.99 -17.06 9.84
CA GLY A 50 -2.40 -16.57 11.09
C GLY A 50 -2.29 -15.04 11.21
N GLY A 51 -3.11 -14.27 10.50
CA GLY A 51 -3.08 -12.80 10.51
C GLY A 51 -2.12 -12.16 9.51
N VAL A 52 -1.40 -12.94 8.70
CA VAL A 52 -0.48 -12.46 7.65
C VAL A 52 -0.89 -12.94 6.26
N ALA A 53 -0.49 -12.18 5.23
CA ALA A 53 -0.72 -12.51 3.82
C ALA A 53 0.63 -12.62 3.09
N LEU A 54 1.09 -13.85 2.91
CA LEU A 54 2.41 -14.17 2.37
C LEU A 54 2.38 -14.33 0.86
N GLN A 55 3.46 -13.94 0.18
CA GLN A 55 3.66 -14.31 -1.21
C GLN A 55 3.90 -15.83 -1.34
N VAL A 56 3.66 -16.38 -2.52
CA VAL A 56 3.81 -17.82 -2.78
C VAL A 56 5.22 -18.30 -2.41
N GLN A 57 6.26 -17.56 -2.82
CA GLN A 57 7.64 -17.92 -2.47
C GLN A 57 7.94 -17.84 -0.97
N GLU A 58 7.34 -16.91 -0.24
CA GLU A 58 7.54 -16.77 1.21
C GLU A 58 6.89 -17.95 1.93
N TYR A 59 5.65 -18.28 1.55
CA TYR A 59 4.94 -19.39 2.12
C TYR A 59 5.69 -20.71 1.91
N ILE A 60 6.13 -20.97 0.68
CA ILE A 60 6.91 -22.18 0.36
C ILE A 60 8.21 -22.22 1.19
N TYR A 61 8.96 -21.12 1.24
CA TYR A 61 10.25 -21.10 1.93
C TYR A 61 10.14 -21.32 3.45
N HIS A 62 9.17 -20.66 4.08
CA HIS A 62 9.05 -20.63 5.55
C HIS A 62 8.21 -21.78 6.13
N HIS A 63 7.23 -22.29 5.37
CA HIS A 63 6.28 -23.27 5.88
C HIS A 63 6.42 -24.66 5.27
N TYR A 64 7.03 -24.77 4.08
CA TYR A 64 7.13 -26.05 3.37
C TYR A 64 8.56 -26.60 3.28
N LEU A 65 9.54 -25.78 2.88
CA LEU A 65 10.89 -26.29 2.63
C LEU A 65 11.64 -26.68 3.91
N SER A 66 12.21 -27.90 3.91
CA SER A 66 13.24 -28.30 4.87
C SER A 66 14.58 -27.62 4.59
N ASP A 67 15.50 -27.65 5.55
CA ASP A 67 16.84 -27.07 5.36
C ASP A 67 17.64 -27.81 4.27
N GLU A 68 17.44 -29.11 4.10
CA GLU A 68 18.02 -29.89 3.00
C GLU A 68 17.50 -29.40 1.66
N GLN A 69 16.18 -29.22 1.53
CA GLN A 69 15.58 -28.69 0.31
C GLN A 69 16.05 -27.26 0.01
N LYS A 70 16.20 -26.41 1.04
CA LYS A 70 16.76 -25.07 0.89
C LYS A 70 18.21 -25.10 0.39
N LYS A 71 19.06 -25.98 0.92
CA LYS A 71 20.46 -26.17 0.46
C LYS A 71 20.50 -26.59 -1.00
N GLU A 72 19.58 -27.45 -1.41
CA GLU A 72 19.54 -27.95 -2.79
C GLU A 72 19.00 -26.94 -3.80
N ILE A 73 18.04 -26.11 -3.41
CA ILE A 73 17.49 -25.04 -4.24
C ILE A 73 18.51 -23.89 -4.31
N TYR A 74 18.98 -23.40 -3.17
CA TYR A 74 19.96 -22.31 -3.04
C TYR A 74 21.37 -22.88 -2.80
N SER A 75 21.96 -23.39 -3.88
CA SER A 75 23.17 -24.21 -3.85
C SER A 75 24.45 -23.50 -3.39
N SER A 76 24.48 -22.17 -3.39
CA SER A 76 25.63 -21.39 -2.91
C SER A 76 25.33 -20.71 -1.59
N GLY A 77 26.26 -20.78 -0.65
CA GLY A 77 26.20 -20.03 0.62
C GLY A 77 26.22 -18.51 0.45
N TYR A 78 26.48 -17.98 -0.74
CA TYR A 78 26.31 -16.55 -1.05
C TYR A 78 24.86 -16.15 -1.34
N GLU A 79 23.95 -17.11 -1.56
CA GLU A 79 22.53 -16.83 -1.77
C GLU A 79 21.81 -16.61 -0.44
N ILE A 80 20.92 -15.62 -0.38
CA ILE A 80 20.18 -15.28 0.84
C ILE A 80 19.23 -16.40 1.30
N GLY A 81 18.70 -17.19 0.36
CA GLY A 81 17.88 -18.35 0.67
C GLY A 81 18.65 -19.58 1.14
N SER A 82 19.99 -19.58 1.05
CA SER A 82 20.80 -20.71 1.49
C SER A 82 20.99 -20.68 3.00
N PRO A 83 20.78 -21.80 3.73
CA PRO A 83 21.06 -21.86 5.16
C PRO A 83 22.57 -22.00 5.45
N LEU A 84 23.40 -22.25 4.43
CA LEU A 84 24.84 -22.41 4.58
C LEU A 84 25.54 -21.07 4.83
N PRO A 85 26.65 -21.04 5.59
CA PRO A 85 27.49 -19.86 5.68
C PRO A 85 28.12 -19.54 4.32
N ILE A 86 28.52 -18.27 4.12
CA ILE A 86 29.31 -17.87 2.96
C ILE A 86 30.59 -18.73 2.88
N PRO A 87 30.94 -19.25 1.70
CA PRO A 87 32.04 -20.20 1.55
C PRO A 87 33.41 -19.54 1.72
N ASP A 88 33.54 -18.25 1.36
CA ASP A 88 34.78 -17.50 1.47
C ASP A 88 34.46 -16.03 1.86
N THR A 89 35.40 -15.37 2.53
CA THR A 89 35.31 -13.96 2.93
C THR A 89 36.16 -13.03 2.06
N SER A 90 36.97 -13.59 1.16
CA SER A 90 37.79 -12.90 0.18
C SER A 90 36.92 -12.17 -0.83
N GLU A 91 37.15 -10.87 -0.98
CA GLU A 91 36.44 -10.03 -1.93
C GLU A 91 36.63 -10.50 -3.38
N LYS A 92 37.83 -11.02 -3.71
CA LYS A 92 38.12 -11.58 -5.03
C LYS A 92 37.23 -12.79 -5.33
N VAL A 93 37.20 -13.77 -4.44
CA VAL A 93 36.40 -15.00 -4.61
C VAL A 93 34.91 -14.68 -4.67
N TYR A 94 34.47 -13.70 -3.88
CA TYR A 94 33.09 -13.22 -3.91
C TYR A 94 32.74 -12.56 -5.26
N TYR A 95 33.61 -11.70 -5.80
CA TYR A 95 33.38 -11.06 -7.09
C TYR A 95 33.45 -12.04 -8.26
N ASP A 96 34.35 -13.02 -8.20
CA ASP A 96 34.41 -14.11 -9.18
C ASP A 96 33.10 -14.91 -9.18
N TYR A 97 32.54 -15.23 -8.01
CA TYR A 97 31.22 -15.88 -7.91
C TYR A 97 30.10 -15.05 -8.57
N LEU A 98 30.02 -13.75 -8.26
CA LEU A 98 28.99 -12.87 -8.84
C LEU A 98 29.12 -12.77 -10.36
N ALA A 99 30.35 -12.62 -10.87
CA ALA A 99 30.63 -12.55 -12.30
C ALA A 99 30.25 -13.84 -13.03
N GLN A 100 30.63 -15.00 -12.48
CA GLN A 100 30.35 -16.30 -13.10
C GLN A 100 28.86 -16.67 -13.05
N THR A 101 28.18 -16.35 -11.95
CA THR A 101 26.79 -16.77 -11.73
C THR A 101 25.79 -15.84 -12.41
N TYR A 102 26.03 -14.53 -12.37
CA TYR A 102 25.07 -13.50 -12.78
C TYR A 102 25.57 -12.59 -13.90
N GLY A 103 26.85 -12.70 -14.29
CA GLY A 103 27.45 -11.90 -15.36
C GLY A 103 27.79 -10.46 -14.97
N GLY A 104 28.44 -9.76 -15.91
CA GLY A 104 28.83 -8.36 -15.83
C GLY A 104 30.34 -8.14 -15.64
N ILE A 105 30.92 -7.21 -16.39
CA ILE A 105 32.35 -6.84 -16.32
C ILE A 105 32.64 -5.83 -15.19
N ASP A 106 31.59 -5.17 -14.69
CA ASP A 106 31.58 -4.05 -13.74
C ASP A 106 31.17 -4.50 -12.32
N VAL A 107 31.52 -5.74 -11.93
CA VAL A 107 31.09 -6.34 -10.66
C VAL A 107 31.41 -5.44 -9.46
N ALA A 108 32.65 -4.96 -9.37
CA ALA A 108 33.11 -4.12 -8.27
C ALA A 108 32.33 -2.79 -8.17
N ASP A 109 32.05 -2.16 -9.31
CA ASP A 109 31.31 -0.90 -9.36
C ASP A 109 29.86 -1.08 -8.95
N LEU A 110 29.18 -2.11 -9.46
CA LEU A 110 27.80 -2.41 -9.09
C LEU A 110 27.70 -2.80 -7.61
N VAL A 111 28.63 -3.58 -7.07
CA VAL A 111 28.67 -3.90 -5.64
C VAL A 111 28.86 -2.64 -4.80
N LYS A 112 29.77 -1.74 -5.18
CA LYS A 112 29.97 -0.46 -4.50
C LYS A 112 28.70 0.39 -4.52
N GLN A 113 28.00 0.43 -5.66
CA GLN A 113 26.73 1.11 -5.80
C GLN A 113 25.65 0.50 -4.87
N ILE A 114 25.52 -0.83 -4.83
CA ILE A 114 24.59 -1.55 -3.94
C ILE A 114 24.86 -1.19 -2.47
N LYS A 115 26.12 -1.27 -2.01
CA LYS A 115 26.52 -0.93 -0.63
C LYS A 115 26.16 0.51 -0.26
N ARG A 116 26.36 1.46 -1.18
CA ARG A 116 25.96 2.87 -1.01
C ARG A 116 24.44 2.99 -0.88
N ASN A 117 23.68 2.33 -1.75
CA ASN A 117 22.23 2.42 -1.72
C ASN A 117 21.61 1.78 -0.47
N ILE A 118 22.18 0.67 0.02
CA ILE A 118 21.78 0.07 1.29
C ILE A 118 22.02 1.06 2.45
N THR A 119 23.13 1.78 2.44
CA THR A 119 23.42 2.82 3.44
C THR A 119 22.37 3.92 3.41
N GLU A 120 22.00 4.40 2.22
CA GLU A 120 20.97 5.44 2.06
C GLU A 120 19.58 4.95 2.49
N LEU A 121 19.22 3.69 2.17
CA LEU A 121 17.94 3.10 2.55
C LEU A 121 17.80 2.83 4.05
N THR A 122 18.89 2.44 4.73
CA THR A 122 18.85 2.05 6.15
C THR A 122 19.31 3.15 7.11
N GLY A 123 19.84 4.27 6.60
CA GLY A 123 20.47 5.32 7.41
C GLY A 123 21.76 4.89 8.11
N THR A 124 22.25 3.67 7.85
CA THR A 124 23.39 3.06 8.56
C THR A 124 24.51 2.73 7.58
N PRO A 125 25.76 3.17 7.81
CA PRO A 125 26.88 2.83 6.94
C PRO A 125 27.06 1.33 6.75
N PHE A 126 27.13 0.85 5.51
CA PHE A 126 27.22 -0.58 5.19
C PHE A 126 28.38 -1.30 5.90
N LYS A 127 29.49 -0.60 6.15
CA LYS A 127 30.65 -1.14 6.88
C LYS A 127 30.29 -1.63 8.29
N ILE A 128 29.29 -1.04 8.94
CA ILE A 128 28.83 -1.44 10.27
C ILE A 128 28.15 -2.81 10.18
N PHE A 129 27.28 -3.02 9.19
CA PHE A 129 26.67 -4.33 8.95
C PHE A 129 27.70 -5.39 8.58
N LEU A 130 28.70 -5.04 7.77
CA LEU A 130 29.78 -5.97 7.41
C LEU A 130 30.62 -6.40 8.61
N GLN A 131 30.80 -5.52 9.60
CA GLN A 131 31.49 -5.82 10.86
C GLN A 131 30.62 -6.68 11.80
N LYS A 132 29.32 -6.39 11.87
CA LYS A 132 28.36 -7.09 12.73
C LYS A 132 28.02 -8.49 12.25
N ASP A 133 27.70 -8.65 10.97
CA ASP A 133 27.35 -9.93 10.34
C ASP A 133 27.76 -9.93 8.87
N ARG A 134 29.02 -10.33 8.62
CA ARG A 134 29.58 -10.41 7.26
C ARG A 134 28.82 -11.41 6.38
N ASN A 135 28.34 -12.51 6.97
CA ASN A 135 27.63 -13.56 6.25
C ASN A 135 26.32 -13.02 5.68
N LEU A 136 25.50 -12.37 6.51
CA LEU A 136 24.27 -11.72 6.06
C LEU A 136 24.54 -10.57 5.08
N ALA A 137 25.54 -9.73 5.38
CA ALA A 137 25.85 -8.57 4.55
C ALA A 137 26.18 -8.95 3.10
N LEU A 138 27.00 -9.98 2.88
CA LEU A 138 27.32 -10.44 1.54
C LEU A 138 26.14 -11.13 0.85
N LYS A 139 25.33 -11.91 1.58
CA LYS A 139 24.10 -12.50 1.03
C LYS A 139 23.10 -11.46 0.52
N VAL A 140 22.92 -10.38 1.28
CA VAL A 140 22.07 -9.25 0.88
C VAL A 140 22.64 -8.57 -0.36
N VAL A 141 23.96 -8.33 -0.44
CA VAL A 141 24.58 -7.77 -1.65
C VAL A 141 24.36 -8.69 -2.86
N THR A 142 24.48 -10.01 -2.67
CA THR A 142 24.21 -11.00 -3.74
C THR A 142 22.77 -10.92 -4.23
N LEU A 143 21.79 -10.81 -3.32
CA LEU A 143 20.38 -10.61 -3.67
C LEU A 143 20.21 -9.38 -4.57
N PHE A 144 20.70 -8.21 -4.13
CA PHE A 144 20.56 -6.98 -4.92
C PHE A 144 21.33 -7.05 -6.25
N TYR A 145 22.49 -7.70 -6.29
CA TYR A 145 23.26 -7.91 -7.51
C TYR A 145 22.48 -8.75 -8.52
N ARG A 146 21.91 -9.87 -8.06
CA ARG A 146 21.03 -10.74 -8.85
C ARG A 146 19.83 -9.97 -9.40
N ILE A 147 19.15 -9.19 -8.56
CA ILE A 147 18.00 -8.37 -9.01
C ILE A 147 18.43 -7.36 -10.08
N CYS A 148 19.55 -6.66 -9.89
CA CYS A 148 20.04 -5.69 -10.86
C CYS A 148 20.40 -6.35 -12.20
N ARG A 149 21.01 -7.54 -12.20
CA ARG A 149 21.43 -8.22 -13.44
C ARG A 149 20.31 -8.92 -14.18
N ILE A 150 19.46 -9.64 -13.46
CA ILE A 150 18.47 -10.54 -14.07
C ILE A 150 17.14 -9.83 -14.33
N TYR A 151 16.72 -8.96 -13.41
CA TYR A 151 15.33 -8.50 -13.33
C TYR A 151 15.18 -7.02 -13.65
N ARG A 152 16.00 -6.14 -13.06
CA ARG A 152 15.85 -4.69 -13.19
C ARG A 152 17.19 -3.94 -13.05
N PRO A 153 17.89 -3.63 -14.14
CA PRO A 153 19.17 -2.89 -14.10
C PRO A 153 19.08 -1.51 -13.42
N GLN A 154 17.93 -0.84 -13.54
CA GLN A 154 17.67 0.44 -12.90
C GLN A 154 16.93 0.29 -11.56
N LEU A 155 17.13 -0.83 -10.84
CA LEU A 155 16.46 -1.11 -9.56
C LEU A 155 16.53 0.08 -8.61
N PHE A 156 17.72 0.63 -8.39
CA PHE A 156 17.88 1.71 -7.42
C PHE A 156 17.29 3.04 -7.87
N ARG A 157 16.98 3.22 -9.15
CA ARG A 157 16.14 4.34 -9.57
C ARG A 157 14.72 4.13 -9.07
N LEU A 158 14.15 2.94 -9.29
CA LEU A 158 12.83 2.57 -8.76
C LEU A 158 12.78 2.69 -7.23
N LEU A 159 13.83 2.24 -6.53
CA LEU A 159 13.91 2.31 -5.06
C LEU A 159 14.25 3.70 -4.50
N LYS A 160 14.62 4.68 -5.33
CA LYS A 160 15.02 6.04 -4.88
C LYS A 160 14.19 7.18 -5.47
N GLU A 161 13.36 6.95 -6.48
CA GLU A 161 12.58 8.01 -7.12
C GLU A 161 11.58 8.60 -6.10
N GLU A 162 11.91 9.78 -5.59
CA GLU A 162 11.06 10.61 -4.73
C GLU A 162 10.63 11.81 -5.57
N SER A 163 9.44 11.74 -6.16
CA SER A 163 8.88 12.89 -6.87
C SER A 163 7.99 13.66 -5.90
N ILE A 164 8.46 14.76 -5.32
CA ILE A 164 7.74 15.54 -4.29
C ILE A 164 6.28 15.85 -4.71
N ASP A 165 6.06 16.19 -5.98
CA ASP A 165 4.77 16.70 -6.47
C ASP A 165 3.97 15.71 -7.33
N LYS A 166 4.31 14.41 -7.32
CA LYS A 166 3.62 13.41 -8.14
C LYS A 166 3.28 12.15 -7.35
N ALA A 167 2.12 11.58 -7.64
CA ALA A 167 1.70 10.30 -7.12
C ALA A 167 2.49 9.18 -7.79
N ASN A 168 2.94 8.20 -7.00
CA ASN A 168 3.69 7.05 -7.50
C ASN A 168 2.76 5.85 -7.63
N PHE A 169 2.59 5.36 -8.86
CA PHE A 169 1.68 4.24 -9.15
C PHE A 169 2.39 2.88 -9.16
N GLU A 170 3.72 2.85 -9.09
CA GLU A 170 4.52 1.66 -9.40
C GLU A 170 5.20 1.04 -8.18
N PHE A 171 5.39 1.81 -7.11
CA PHE A 171 6.09 1.35 -5.90
C PHE A 171 5.12 0.69 -4.90
N ARG A 172 4.52 -0.46 -5.27
CA ARG A 172 3.48 -1.13 -4.45
C ARG A 172 3.54 -2.67 -4.54
N SER A 173 4.10 -3.35 -3.54
CA SER A 173 4.10 -4.82 -3.46
C SER A 173 2.81 -5.38 -2.84
N ALA A 174 2.19 -4.65 -1.91
CA ALA A 174 0.99 -5.03 -1.18
C ALA A 174 -0.27 -5.01 -2.05
N PHE A 175 -0.36 -4.01 -2.93
CA PHE A 175 -1.51 -3.72 -3.78
C PHE A 175 -1.03 -3.45 -5.22
N PRO A 176 -0.54 -4.49 -5.93
CA PRO A 176 0.04 -4.32 -7.26
C PRO A 176 -1.01 -3.87 -8.28
N GLN A 177 -0.64 -2.91 -9.13
CA GLN A 177 -1.43 -2.55 -10.31
C GLN A 177 -1.16 -3.59 -11.42
N LEU A 178 -2.23 -4.22 -11.92
CA LEU A 178 -2.18 -5.26 -12.95
C LEU A 178 -2.19 -4.63 -14.35
N HIS A 179 -1.11 -3.92 -14.69
CA HIS A 179 -0.99 -3.23 -15.98
C HIS A 179 0.46 -3.07 -16.49
N GLY A 180 0.95 -4.03 -17.28
CA GLY A 180 2.22 -3.90 -18.00
C GLY A 180 3.42 -3.73 -17.07
N GLN A 181 4.26 -2.71 -17.29
CA GLN A 181 5.50 -2.50 -16.52
C GLN A 181 5.27 -2.30 -15.01
N THR A 182 4.10 -1.79 -14.61
CA THR A 182 3.79 -1.58 -13.18
C THR A 182 3.72 -2.91 -12.42
N GLU A 183 3.27 -3.97 -13.11
CA GLU A 183 3.19 -5.32 -12.57
C GLU A 183 4.58 -5.90 -12.33
N GLU A 184 5.49 -5.74 -13.29
CA GLU A 184 6.89 -6.17 -13.17
C GLU A 184 7.62 -5.43 -12.06
N ASN A 185 7.43 -4.10 -11.96
CA ASN A 185 8.04 -3.30 -10.88
C ASN A 185 7.54 -3.76 -9.50
N SER A 186 6.24 -4.03 -9.38
CA SER A 186 5.64 -4.56 -8.15
C SER A 186 6.18 -5.95 -7.80
N ALA A 187 6.37 -6.81 -8.80
CA ALA A 187 6.91 -8.15 -8.61
C ALA A 187 8.38 -8.13 -8.19
N VAL A 188 9.19 -7.21 -8.72
CA VAL A 188 10.58 -7.02 -8.27
C VAL A 188 10.65 -6.56 -6.82
N LEU A 189 9.78 -5.64 -6.39
CA LEU A 189 9.71 -5.21 -4.99
C LEU A 189 9.29 -6.36 -4.07
N ALA A 190 8.26 -7.11 -4.44
CA ALA A 190 7.79 -8.28 -3.71
C ALA A 190 8.86 -9.39 -3.62
N GLU A 191 9.64 -9.60 -4.69
CA GLU A 191 10.76 -10.55 -4.71
C GLU A 191 11.84 -10.16 -3.70
N ILE A 192 12.22 -8.88 -3.64
CA ILE A 192 13.21 -8.38 -2.66
C ILE A 192 12.69 -8.58 -1.24
N LEU A 193 11.47 -8.12 -0.96
CA LEU A 193 10.87 -8.22 0.37
C LEU A 193 10.80 -9.68 0.83
N ALA A 194 10.30 -10.57 -0.02
CA ALA A 194 10.25 -12.01 0.26
C ALA A 194 11.63 -12.57 0.59
N HIS A 195 12.63 -12.32 -0.26
CA HIS A 195 13.97 -12.89 -0.08
C HIS A 195 14.69 -12.35 1.16
N LEU A 196 14.44 -11.10 1.56
CA LEU A 196 14.98 -10.57 2.81
C LEU A 196 14.49 -11.35 4.02
N THR A 197 13.29 -11.93 3.99
CA THR A 197 12.78 -12.75 5.09
C THR A 197 13.47 -14.11 5.20
N PHE A 198 14.07 -14.63 4.13
CA PHE A 198 14.63 -15.99 4.12
C PHE A 198 15.77 -16.20 5.11
N SER A 199 16.55 -15.14 5.40
CA SER A 199 17.63 -15.18 6.39
C SER A 199 17.20 -14.76 7.80
N MET A 200 15.94 -14.34 7.98
CA MET A 200 15.44 -13.87 9.26
C MET A 200 15.12 -15.04 10.19
N PRO A 201 15.45 -14.95 11.49
CA PRO A 201 14.82 -15.79 12.50
C PRO A 201 13.29 -15.62 12.47
N LYS A 202 12.56 -16.66 12.87
CA LYS A 202 11.09 -16.69 12.80
C LYS A 202 10.42 -15.43 13.37
N SER A 203 10.83 -14.97 14.55
CA SER A 203 10.24 -13.78 15.19
C SER A 203 10.46 -12.48 14.39
N TYR A 204 11.59 -12.35 13.69
CA TYR A 204 11.86 -11.22 12.82
C TYR A 204 11.02 -11.29 11.54
N ALA A 205 10.89 -12.47 10.94
CA ALA A 205 10.04 -12.67 9.77
C ALA A 205 8.57 -12.35 10.08
N GLU A 206 8.05 -12.87 11.21
CA GLU A 206 6.69 -12.59 11.68
C GLU A 206 6.46 -11.09 11.90
N GLN A 207 7.40 -10.40 12.56
CA GLN A 207 7.29 -8.95 12.72
C GLN A 207 7.36 -8.21 11.38
N ALA A 208 8.24 -8.61 10.47
CA ALA A 208 8.40 -8.00 9.15
C ALA A 208 7.09 -8.07 8.36
N TRP A 209 6.43 -9.23 8.33
CA TRP A 209 5.14 -9.42 7.64
C TRP A 209 4.03 -8.52 8.18
N CYS A 210 4.08 -8.17 9.47
CA CYS A 210 3.07 -7.33 10.10
C CYS A 210 3.31 -5.82 9.93
N ILE A 211 4.53 -5.34 9.62
CA ILE A 211 4.87 -3.90 9.61
C ILE A 211 3.84 -3.05 8.85
N LEU A 212 3.53 -3.43 7.60
CA LEU A 212 2.62 -2.66 6.76
C LEU A 212 1.20 -2.63 7.34
N THR A 213 0.73 -3.80 7.81
CA THR A 213 -0.59 -3.97 8.39
C THR A 213 -0.72 -3.21 9.71
N ASP A 214 0.26 -3.34 10.60
CA ASP A 214 0.29 -2.67 11.90
C ASP A 214 0.29 -1.15 11.73
N LEU A 215 1.08 -0.62 10.79
CA LEU A 215 1.08 0.82 10.48
C LEU A 215 -0.27 1.30 9.95
N ALA A 216 -0.86 0.56 9.00
CA ALA A 216 -2.17 0.89 8.45
C ALA A 216 -3.26 0.88 9.53
N LEU A 217 -3.36 -0.22 10.29
CA LEU A 217 -4.36 -0.40 11.33
C LEU A 217 -4.19 0.60 12.48
N THR A 218 -2.95 0.91 12.88
CA THR A 218 -2.68 1.92 13.92
C THR A 218 -3.14 3.31 13.46
N GLY A 219 -2.82 3.70 12.23
CA GLY A 219 -3.27 4.96 11.64
C GLY A 219 -4.80 5.04 11.53
N GLU A 220 -5.44 3.98 11.02
CA GLU A 220 -6.91 3.86 10.92
C GLU A 220 -7.58 3.94 12.30
N ALA A 221 -7.04 3.28 13.31
CA ALA A 221 -7.58 3.34 14.67
C ALA A 221 -7.44 4.75 15.30
N MET A 222 -6.33 5.45 15.04
CA MET A 222 -6.13 6.83 15.49
C MET A 222 -7.03 7.83 14.74
N ALA A 223 -7.30 7.59 13.45
CA ALA A 223 -8.17 8.42 12.61
C ALA A 223 -9.61 8.51 13.16
N VAL A 224 -10.11 7.44 13.78
CA VAL A 224 -11.44 7.45 14.44
C VAL A 224 -11.51 8.53 15.53
N TYR A 225 -10.48 8.66 16.35
CA TYR A 225 -10.44 9.68 17.42
C TYR A 225 -10.19 11.07 16.87
N VAL A 226 -9.37 11.21 15.82
CA VAL A 226 -9.21 12.48 15.07
C VAL A 226 -10.57 12.98 14.61
N LYS A 227 -11.36 12.12 13.96
CA LYS A 227 -12.71 12.46 13.52
C LYS A 227 -13.60 12.90 14.67
N SER A 228 -13.61 12.17 15.79
CA SER A 228 -14.40 12.55 16.97
C SER A 228 -13.98 13.90 17.57
N GLU A 229 -12.68 14.22 17.62
CA GLU A 229 -12.21 15.53 18.10
C GLU A 229 -12.64 16.67 17.17
N ILE A 230 -12.53 16.49 15.85
CA ILE A 230 -12.89 17.52 14.87
C ILE A 230 -14.40 17.74 14.78
N GLU A 231 -15.18 16.65 14.73
CA GLU A 231 -16.65 16.76 14.73
C GLU A 231 -17.14 17.31 16.08
N GLY A 232 -16.56 16.86 17.20
CA GLY A 232 -16.93 17.27 18.55
C GLY A 232 -16.60 18.72 18.89
N GLU A 233 -15.56 19.31 18.30
CA GLU A 233 -15.19 20.73 18.50
C GLU A 233 -16.35 21.68 18.13
N GLN A 234 -17.20 21.29 17.19
CA GLN A 234 -18.39 22.06 16.78
C GLN A 234 -19.54 22.02 17.80
N PHE A 235 -19.62 20.96 18.61
CA PHE A 235 -20.71 20.74 19.57
C PHE A 235 -20.30 21.08 21.01
N GLN A 236 -19.08 20.72 21.40
CA GLN A 236 -18.55 20.86 22.76
C GLN A 236 -17.06 21.27 22.75
N PRO A 237 -16.74 22.52 22.37
CA PRO A 237 -15.36 22.99 22.19
C PRO A 237 -14.52 23.01 23.49
N GLY A 238 -15.16 22.96 24.66
CA GLY A 238 -14.46 22.83 25.94
C GLY A 238 -13.96 21.42 26.25
N ARG A 239 -14.45 20.41 25.52
CA ARG A 239 -14.06 18.99 25.68
C ARG A 239 -13.19 18.53 24.51
N TYR A 240 -13.56 18.89 23.29
CA TYR A 240 -12.90 18.46 22.06
C TYR A 240 -12.14 19.61 21.43
N SER A 241 -10.91 19.34 20.97
CA SER A 241 -10.08 20.33 20.29
C SER A 241 -9.01 19.66 19.45
N ARG A 242 -8.83 20.14 18.22
CA ARG A 242 -7.66 19.80 17.39
C ARG A 242 -6.30 20.00 18.09
N HIS A 243 -6.21 20.87 19.10
CA HIS A 243 -4.97 21.06 19.86
C HIS A 243 -4.64 19.84 20.73
N ASN A 244 -5.66 19.12 21.19
CA ASN A 244 -5.50 17.87 21.96
C ASN A 244 -4.84 16.80 21.08
N ILE A 245 -5.21 16.72 19.80
CA ILE A 245 -4.63 15.80 18.81
C ILE A 245 -3.12 15.99 18.73
N SER A 246 -2.66 17.24 18.56
CA SER A 246 -1.23 17.56 18.48
C SER A 246 -0.45 17.17 19.75
N ALA A 247 -0.99 17.52 20.92
CA ALA A 247 -0.36 17.21 22.20
C ALA A 247 -0.29 15.69 22.44
N ALA A 248 -1.38 14.97 22.16
CA ALA A 248 -1.44 13.51 22.29
C ALA A 248 -0.47 12.81 21.33
N LEU A 249 -0.36 13.27 20.06
CA LEU A 249 0.61 12.74 19.09
C LEU A 249 2.05 12.88 19.57
N LYS A 250 2.42 14.07 20.06
CA LYS A 250 3.78 14.35 20.54
C LYS A 250 4.19 13.44 21.71
N GLU A 251 3.25 13.18 22.63
CA GLU A 251 3.50 12.36 23.81
C GLU A 251 3.42 10.85 23.49
N CYS A 252 2.50 10.43 22.60
CA CYS A 252 2.36 9.02 22.25
C CYS A 252 3.56 8.52 21.44
N LEU A 253 4.07 9.32 20.50
CA LEU A 253 5.19 9.01 19.59
C LEU A 253 6.54 9.50 20.09
N LYS A 254 6.66 9.83 21.37
CA LYS A 254 7.94 10.17 21.98
C LYS A 254 8.86 8.95 21.96
N LYS A 255 9.89 8.97 21.12
CA LYS A 255 10.94 7.93 21.15
C LYS A 255 11.57 7.96 22.54
N GLN A 256 11.43 6.86 23.29
CA GLN A 256 12.34 6.61 24.40
C GLN A 256 13.74 6.63 23.78
N THR A 257 14.69 7.36 24.35
CA THR A 257 16.07 7.46 23.85
C THR A 257 16.62 6.04 23.65
N VAL A 258 16.57 5.54 22.42
CA VAL A 258 17.23 4.30 22.03
C VAL A 258 18.70 4.65 21.87
N GLU A 259 19.55 3.75 22.36
CA GLU A 259 21.01 3.80 22.27
C GLU A 259 21.48 4.27 20.88
N PRO A 260 22.63 4.97 20.81
CA PRO A 260 23.13 5.53 19.56
C PRO A 260 23.25 4.46 18.46
N VAL A 261 23.32 4.89 17.20
CA VAL A 261 23.50 4.12 15.94
C VAL A 261 24.65 3.08 15.97
N VAL A 262 25.38 2.98 17.07
CA VAL A 262 26.48 2.05 17.36
C VAL A 262 26.06 0.58 17.26
N ASP A 263 24.80 0.23 17.58
CA ASP A 263 24.29 -1.14 17.40
C ASP A 263 22.98 -1.18 16.60
N PRO A 264 23.04 -1.09 15.26
CA PRO A 264 21.85 -1.14 14.41
C PRO A 264 21.22 -2.53 14.46
N ASP A 265 19.91 -2.62 14.24
CA ASP A 265 19.22 -3.91 14.09
C ASP A 265 19.76 -4.71 12.86
N ARG A 266 19.31 -5.95 12.66
CA ARG A 266 19.76 -6.80 11.56
C ARG A 266 19.52 -6.15 10.20
N LEU A 267 20.48 -6.33 9.28
CA LEU A 267 20.46 -5.70 7.96
C LEU A 267 19.22 -6.09 7.13
N ASP A 268 18.88 -7.38 7.09
CA ASP A 268 17.73 -7.90 6.36
C ASP A 268 16.42 -7.27 6.85
N PHE A 269 16.23 -7.19 8.17
CA PHE A 269 15.07 -6.56 8.79
C PHE A 269 15.00 -5.06 8.54
N LEU A 270 16.09 -4.32 8.74
CA LEU A 270 16.11 -2.87 8.51
C LEU A 270 15.84 -2.52 7.05
N LEU A 271 16.37 -3.29 6.10
CA LEU A 271 16.08 -3.10 4.68
C LEU A 271 14.61 -3.39 4.37
N TYR A 272 14.08 -4.50 4.89
CA TYR A 272 12.67 -4.84 4.70
C TYR A 272 11.78 -3.71 5.24
N ALA A 273 12.01 -3.29 6.49
CA ALA A 273 11.26 -2.22 7.14
C ALA A 273 11.37 -0.90 6.36
N SER A 274 12.56 -0.54 5.88
CA SER A 274 12.77 0.69 5.11
C SER A 274 12.03 0.68 3.76
N LEU A 275 12.01 -0.46 3.07
CA LEU A 275 11.29 -0.62 1.81
C LEU A 275 9.77 -0.59 2.01
N VAL A 276 9.26 -1.27 3.03
CA VAL A 276 7.83 -1.24 3.39
C VAL A 276 7.39 0.16 3.83
N LEU A 277 8.19 0.84 4.63
CA LEU A 277 7.92 2.22 5.03
C LEU A 277 7.89 3.18 3.84
N ARG A 278 8.78 2.97 2.88
CA ARG A 278 8.78 3.72 1.63
C ARG A 278 7.50 3.47 0.82
N GLU A 279 7.04 2.22 0.75
CA GLU A 279 5.77 1.86 0.07
C GLU A 279 4.59 2.56 0.74
N TYR A 280 4.54 2.49 2.07
CA TYR A 280 3.51 3.17 2.84
C TYR A 280 3.55 4.69 2.65
N SER A 281 4.74 5.30 2.72
CA SER A 281 4.94 6.74 2.54
C SER A 281 4.52 7.23 1.15
N GLU A 282 4.92 6.54 0.08
CA GLU A 282 4.52 6.87 -1.29
C GLU A 282 3.00 6.74 -1.50
N ARG A 283 2.37 5.76 -0.86
CA ARG A 283 0.90 5.63 -0.84
C ARG A 283 0.25 6.82 -0.13
N LYS A 284 0.70 7.19 1.07
CA LYS A 284 0.14 8.33 1.84
C LYS A 284 0.35 9.67 1.13
N LYS A 285 1.51 9.86 0.51
CA LYS A 285 1.79 11.01 -0.35
C LYS A 285 0.85 11.06 -1.56
N SER A 286 0.60 9.92 -2.22
CA SER A 286 -0.40 9.84 -3.30
C SER A 286 -1.80 10.20 -2.79
N ASN A 287 -2.19 9.73 -1.61
CA ASN A 287 -3.46 10.08 -0.97
C ASN A 287 -3.54 11.59 -0.68
N HIS A 288 -2.45 12.22 -0.25
CA HIS A 288 -2.40 13.67 -0.05
C HIS A 288 -2.62 14.45 -1.35
N LEU A 289 -2.01 14.03 -2.46
CA LEU A 289 -2.23 14.68 -3.76
C LEU A 289 -3.68 14.51 -4.25
N VAL A 290 -4.29 13.35 -3.99
CA VAL A 290 -5.71 13.11 -4.26
C VAL A 290 -6.59 14.02 -3.40
N MET A 291 -6.30 14.09 -2.11
CA MET A 291 -6.96 15.00 -1.16
C MET A 291 -6.91 16.44 -1.68
N GLN A 292 -5.72 16.95 -2.02
CA GLN A 292 -5.56 18.28 -2.59
C GLN A 292 -6.40 18.47 -3.86
N ALA A 293 -6.45 17.47 -4.75
CA ALA A 293 -7.28 17.54 -5.95
C ALA A 293 -8.78 17.56 -5.65
N VAL A 294 -9.25 16.81 -4.65
CA VAL A 294 -10.65 16.81 -4.19
C VAL A 294 -11.03 18.16 -3.61
N TYR A 295 -10.21 18.74 -2.73
CA TYR A 295 -10.53 19.98 -2.02
C TYR A 295 -10.17 21.26 -2.79
N LYS A 296 -9.25 21.24 -3.76
CA LYS A 296 -9.02 22.39 -4.65
C LYS A 296 -10.24 22.71 -5.52
N ASN A 297 -11.09 21.71 -5.76
CA ASN A 297 -12.28 21.81 -6.60
C ASN A 297 -13.55 21.92 -5.73
N PRO A 298 -14.06 23.13 -5.46
CA PRO A 298 -15.21 23.31 -4.57
C PRO A 298 -16.43 22.54 -5.09
N LEU A 299 -17.20 21.96 -4.17
CA LEU A 299 -18.41 21.23 -4.50
C LEU A 299 -19.55 22.22 -4.78
N GLN A 300 -19.89 22.41 -6.05
CA GLN A 300 -20.97 23.33 -6.47
C GLN A 300 -22.31 22.59 -6.62
N LEU A 301 -22.70 21.84 -5.59
CA LEU A 301 -23.98 21.15 -5.52
C LEU A 301 -24.86 21.75 -4.43
N ARG A 302 -26.18 21.74 -4.61
CA ARG A 302 -27.15 22.26 -3.63
C ARG A 302 -27.36 21.27 -2.48
N THR A 303 -27.42 21.76 -1.25
CA THR A 303 -27.68 20.92 -0.06
C THR A 303 -29.02 20.18 -0.17
N LEU A 304 -29.03 18.90 0.22
CA LEU A 304 -30.24 18.08 0.34
C LEU A 304 -30.93 18.28 1.68
N ARG A 305 -30.24 18.88 2.66
CA ARG A 305 -30.81 19.14 3.98
C ARG A 305 -32.04 20.05 3.85
N CYS A 306 -33.18 19.53 4.30
CA CYS A 306 -34.48 20.20 4.22
C CYS A 306 -34.93 20.57 2.79
N ALA A 307 -34.36 19.93 1.77
CA ALA A 307 -34.72 20.19 0.38
C ALA A 307 -36.16 19.72 0.07
N LYS A 308 -36.91 20.54 -0.68
CA LYS A 308 -38.20 20.17 -1.25
C LYS A 308 -37.98 19.81 -2.72
N ILE A 309 -38.00 18.52 -3.03
CA ILE A 309 -37.80 17.99 -4.39
C ILE A 309 -39.16 17.48 -4.92
N PRO A 310 -39.52 17.76 -6.19
CA PRO A 310 -40.81 17.33 -6.75
C PRO A 310 -41.03 15.80 -6.72
N SER A 311 -39.97 15.03 -6.96
CA SER A 311 -39.95 13.58 -6.79
C SER A 311 -38.53 13.08 -6.49
N PHE A 312 -38.41 11.84 -6.04
CA PHE A 312 -37.11 11.16 -5.89
C PHE A 312 -36.63 10.50 -7.19
N SER A 313 -37.17 10.92 -8.34
CA SER A 313 -36.66 10.49 -9.62
C SER A 313 -35.26 11.06 -9.86
N ASP A 314 -34.48 10.28 -10.60
CA ASP A 314 -33.17 10.64 -11.10
C ASP A 314 -33.13 12.03 -11.77
N LYS A 315 -34.18 12.34 -12.55
CA LYS A 315 -34.34 13.62 -13.24
C LYS A 315 -34.40 14.78 -12.25
N ASP A 316 -35.28 14.68 -11.27
CA ASP A 316 -35.60 15.77 -10.36
C ASP A 316 -34.48 15.99 -9.34
N VAL A 317 -33.90 14.91 -8.81
CA VAL A 317 -32.82 14.99 -7.82
C VAL A 317 -31.55 15.55 -8.46
N ILE A 318 -31.14 15.09 -9.64
CA ILE A 318 -29.93 15.61 -10.30
C ILE A 318 -30.15 17.05 -10.77
N THR A 319 -31.36 17.39 -11.26
CA THR A 319 -31.71 18.78 -11.62
C THR A 319 -31.60 19.69 -10.40
N PHE A 320 -32.13 19.26 -9.25
CA PHE A 320 -32.02 19.99 -8.00
C PHE A 320 -30.56 20.17 -7.58
N LEU A 321 -29.81 19.07 -7.45
CA LEU A 321 -28.43 19.06 -6.97
C LEU A 321 -27.52 19.95 -7.81
N THR A 322 -27.63 19.85 -9.13
CA THR A 322 -26.76 20.58 -10.07
C THR A 322 -27.26 21.98 -10.42
N GLY A 323 -28.52 22.30 -10.08
CA GLY A 323 -29.18 23.54 -10.47
C GLY A 323 -29.37 23.70 -11.99
N LYS A 324 -29.21 22.62 -12.77
CA LYS A 324 -29.32 22.61 -14.23
C LYS A 324 -30.37 21.60 -14.64
N GLU A 325 -31.26 21.99 -15.54
CA GLU A 325 -32.31 21.10 -16.02
C GLU A 325 -31.71 19.87 -16.71
N VAL A 326 -32.02 18.69 -16.16
CA VAL A 326 -31.68 17.40 -16.77
C VAL A 326 -32.93 16.89 -17.47
N THR A 327 -32.90 16.85 -18.80
CA THR A 327 -34.04 16.34 -19.60
C THR A 327 -33.95 14.84 -19.85
N ARG A 328 -32.73 14.29 -19.91
CA ARG A 328 -32.48 12.86 -20.13
C ARG A 328 -31.16 12.42 -19.50
N ILE A 329 -31.18 11.26 -18.85
CA ILE A 329 -29.98 10.59 -18.37
C ILE A 329 -29.47 9.62 -19.43
N LYS A 330 -28.19 9.74 -19.77
CA LYS A 330 -27.53 8.84 -20.74
C LYS A 330 -27.27 7.48 -20.07
N PRO A 331 -27.46 6.35 -20.77
CA PRO A 331 -27.11 5.02 -20.25
C PRO A 331 -25.65 4.89 -19.79
N SER A 332 -24.74 5.65 -20.40
CA SER A 332 -23.33 5.70 -19.97
C SER A 332 -23.16 6.23 -18.54
N LEU A 333 -23.98 7.20 -18.12
CA LEU A 333 -23.90 7.75 -16.77
C LEU A 333 -24.30 6.72 -15.72
N GLU A 334 -25.27 5.84 -16.04
CA GLU A 334 -25.67 4.74 -15.16
C GLU A 334 -24.51 3.77 -14.92
N LYS A 335 -23.83 3.36 -15.99
CA LYS A 335 -22.68 2.45 -15.92
C LYS A 335 -21.50 3.08 -15.20
N GLN A 336 -21.24 4.37 -15.43
CA GLN A 336 -20.19 5.08 -14.71
C GLN A 336 -20.51 5.21 -13.21
N ALA A 337 -21.77 5.50 -12.86
CA ALA A 337 -22.19 5.57 -11.47
C ALA A 337 -22.10 4.22 -10.75
N GLY A 338 -22.49 3.12 -11.42
CA GLY A 338 -22.32 1.78 -10.87
C GLY A 338 -20.85 1.38 -10.70
N PHE A 339 -19.95 1.85 -11.56
CA PHE A 339 -18.51 1.65 -11.35
C PHE A 339 -17.98 2.44 -10.15
N VAL A 340 -18.42 3.69 -9.95
CA VAL A 340 -18.07 4.47 -8.75
C VAL A 340 -18.64 3.84 -7.48
N GLU A 341 -19.86 3.29 -7.51
CA GLU A 341 -20.42 2.52 -6.41
C GLU A 341 -19.56 1.29 -6.06
N LEU A 342 -19.06 0.57 -7.07
CA LEU A 342 -18.13 -0.55 -6.87
C LEU A 342 -16.84 -0.08 -6.17
N ILE A 343 -16.31 1.09 -6.55
CA ILE A 343 -15.14 1.69 -5.90
C ILE A 343 -15.43 2.00 -4.43
N VAL A 344 -16.52 2.71 -4.13
CA VAL A 344 -16.89 3.08 -2.75
C VAL A 344 -17.06 1.84 -1.87
N ARG A 345 -17.75 0.81 -2.37
CA ARG A 345 -17.91 -0.45 -1.64
C ARG A 345 -16.60 -1.21 -1.43
N HIS A 346 -15.62 -1.04 -2.31
CA HIS A 346 -14.30 -1.64 -2.15
C HIS A 346 -13.51 -1.03 -0.99
N TYR A 347 -13.62 0.30 -0.80
CA TYR A 347 -12.90 1.00 0.25
C TYR A 347 -13.65 1.01 1.60
N THR A 348 -14.98 0.98 1.60
CA THR A 348 -15.79 0.93 2.83
C THR A 348 -16.16 -0.52 3.18
N ARG A 349 -15.38 -1.14 4.07
CA ARG A 349 -15.52 -2.57 4.45
C ARG A 349 -16.90 -2.95 5.01
N ASP A 350 -17.65 -1.99 5.55
CA ASP A 350 -18.97 -2.22 6.16
C ASP A 350 -20.13 -2.18 5.16
N ILE A 351 -19.91 -1.81 3.90
CA ILE A 351 -20.95 -1.68 2.88
C ILE A 351 -20.91 -2.88 1.92
N THR A 352 -21.55 -3.97 2.31
CA THR A 352 -21.69 -5.17 1.46
C THR A 352 -22.87 -5.08 0.50
N GLU A 353 -23.86 -4.24 0.79
CA GLU A 353 -25.08 -4.07 -0.02
C GLU A 353 -24.95 -2.93 -1.05
N PRO A 354 -25.77 -2.91 -2.11
CA PRO A 354 -25.89 -1.77 -3.00
C PRO A 354 -26.24 -0.49 -2.25
N LEU A 355 -25.68 0.64 -2.71
CA LEU A 355 -25.97 1.94 -2.11
C LEU A 355 -27.44 2.33 -2.34
N PRO A 356 -28.07 3.04 -1.40
CA PRO A 356 -29.42 3.57 -1.58
C PRO A 356 -29.53 4.43 -2.85
N SER A 357 -30.74 4.49 -3.42
CA SER A 357 -30.99 5.22 -4.68
C SER A 357 -30.50 6.68 -4.65
N MET A 358 -30.74 7.39 -3.54
CA MET A 358 -30.27 8.76 -3.34
C MET A 358 -28.75 8.89 -3.45
N ASN A 359 -27.99 7.93 -2.91
CA ASN A 359 -26.53 7.93 -2.97
C ASN A 359 -26.05 7.71 -4.41
N LYS A 360 -26.73 6.85 -5.19
CA LYS A 360 -26.43 6.71 -6.62
C LYS A 360 -26.73 8.00 -7.39
N GLN A 361 -27.79 8.73 -7.03
CA GLN A 361 -28.11 10.03 -7.62
C GLN A 361 -27.05 11.09 -7.29
N ILE A 362 -26.52 11.10 -6.06
CA ILE A 362 -25.38 11.93 -5.67
C ILE A 362 -24.16 11.58 -6.53
N ILE A 363 -23.84 10.30 -6.71
CA ILE A 363 -22.74 9.85 -7.59
C ILE A 363 -22.93 10.37 -9.02
N LYS A 364 -24.13 10.23 -9.60
CA LYS A 364 -24.43 10.73 -10.94
C LYS A 364 -24.24 12.25 -11.05
N ALA A 365 -24.70 13.02 -10.06
CA ALA A 365 -24.49 14.46 -10.00
C ALA A 365 -23.00 14.83 -9.90
N LEU A 366 -22.22 14.08 -9.11
CA LEU A 366 -20.77 14.26 -8.98
C LEU A 366 -20.04 14.01 -10.29
N ILE A 367 -20.37 12.93 -11.01
CA ILE A 367 -19.76 12.63 -12.30
C ILE A 367 -20.00 13.78 -13.29
N LEU A 368 -21.25 14.28 -13.38
CA LEU A 368 -21.60 15.40 -14.26
C LEU A 368 -20.93 16.72 -13.87
N HIS A 369 -20.69 16.92 -12.57
CA HIS A 369 -19.99 18.08 -12.04
C HIS A 369 -18.50 18.01 -12.38
N ASP A 370 -17.83 16.93 -12.01
CA ASP A 370 -16.37 16.79 -12.12
C ASP A 370 -15.90 16.53 -13.56
N GLU A 371 -16.74 16.01 -14.45
CA GLU A 371 -16.39 15.88 -15.88
C GLU A 371 -16.04 17.23 -16.52
N LYS A 372 -16.66 18.33 -16.04
CA LYS A 372 -16.40 19.69 -16.53
C LYS A 372 -15.10 20.28 -15.99
N LEU A 373 -14.59 19.75 -14.88
CA LEU A 373 -13.39 20.24 -14.22
C LEU A 373 -12.12 19.64 -14.80
N GLY A 374 -12.22 18.53 -15.54
CA GLY A 374 -11.07 17.87 -16.15
C GLY A 374 -10.02 17.48 -15.11
N VAL A 375 -10.44 16.90 -13.97
CA VAL A 375 -9.52 16.64 -12.86
C VAL A 375 -8.43 15.64 -13.25
N HIS A 376 -7.18 16.03 -12.97
CA HIS A 376 -5.98 15.24 -13.17
C HIS A 376 -5.24 15.08 -11.85
N ILE A 377 -4.72 13.88 -11.60
CA ILE A 377 -3.80 13.63 -10.49
C ILE A 377 -2.38 13.59 -11.08
N PRO A 378 -1.48 14.54 -10.71
CA PRO A 378 -0.10 14.48 -11.14
C PRO A 378 0.52 13.14 -10.76
N SER A 379 1.12 12.44 -11.72
CA SER A 379 1.67 11.10 -11.49
C SER A 379 3.06 10.92 -12.12
N ALA A 380 3.88 10.11 -11.45
CA ALA A 380 5.17 9.65 -11.93
C ALA A 380 5.01 8.16 -12.30
N ILE A 381 5.37 7.84 -13.54
CA ILE A 381 5.23 6.50 -14.11
C ILE A 381 6.50 6.23 -14.91
N THR A 382 7.21 5.13 -14.60
CA THR A 382 8.44 4.74 -15.28
C THR A 382 8.17 3.61 -16.25
N GLY A 383 8.22 3.92 -17.55
CA GLY A 383 8.21 2.91 -18.60
C GLY A 383 6.84 2.52 -19.16
N THR A 384 5.73 3.18 -18.77
CA THR A 384 4.43 3.03 -19.44
C THR A 384 3.85 4.37 -19.89
N GLY A 385 3.58 4.50 -21.19
CA GLY A 385 2.94 5.69 -21.77
C GLY A 385 1.40 5.69 -21.72
N ASN A 386 0.79 4.56 -21.32
CA ASN A 386 -0.66 4.32 -21.48
C ASN A 386 -1.46 4.21 -20.16
N VAL A 387 -0.85 4.50 -19.02
CA VAL A 387 -1.56 4.49 -17.74
C VAL A 387 -2.45 5.72 -17.63
N GLN A 388 -3.70 5.53 -17.21
CA GLN A 388 -4.64 6.63 -17.00
C GLN A 388 -4.12 7.63 -15.96
N THR A 389 -4.29 8.92 -16.23
CA THR A 389 -3.90 10.02 -15.32
C THR A 389 -5.07 10.95 -14.95
N SER A 390 -6.23 10.79 -15.60
CA SER A 390 -7.45 11.54 -15.28
C SER A 390 -8.49 10.65 -14.62
N VAL A 391 -9.16 11.19 -13.60
CA VAL A 391 -10.24 10.51 -12.87
C VAL A 391 -11.44 10.19 -13.77
N THR A 392 -11.65 10.96 -14.84
CA THR A 392 -12.74 10.70 -15.81
C THR A 392 -12.36 9.62 -16.82
N SER A 393 -11.07 9.45 -17.10
CA SER A 393 -10.59 8.47 -18.09
C SER A 393 -10.83 7.04 -17.63
N ILE A 394 -10.72 6.77 -16.32
CA ILE A 394 -11.04 5.44 -15.76
C ILE A 394 -12.54 5.13 -15.84
N LEU A 395 -13.41 6.14 -15.68
CA LEU A 395 -14.85 5.95 -15.83
C LEU A 395 -15.24 5.66 -17.28
N LYS A 396 -14.63 6.36 -18.23
CA LYS A 396 -14.83 6.12 -19.68
C LYS A 396 -14.30 4.75 -20.10
N ASP A 397 -13.19 4.31 -19.52
CA ASP A 397 -12.64 2.98 -19.78
C ASP A 397 -13.52 1.86 -19.22
N ALA A 398 -13.94 1.98 -17.95
CA ALA A 398 -14.82 1.01 -17.31
C ALA A 398 -16.16 0.89 -18.03
N GLU A 399 -16.73 2.01 -18.46
CA GLU A 399 -17.97 2.04 -19.23
C GLU A 399 -17.83 1.30 -20.58
N ARG A 400 -16.72 1.52 -21.29
CA ARG A 400 -16.43 0.79 -22.54
C ARG A 400 -16.18 -0.70 -22.30
N TYR A 401 -15.51 -1.05 -21.20
CA TYR A 401 -15.28 -2.44 -20.82
C TYR A 401 -16.61 -3.16 -20.58
N THR A 402 -17.47 -2.59 -19.74
CA THR A 402 -18.77 -3.16 -19.39
C THR A 402 -19.73 -3.30 -20.58
N ARG A 403 -19.58 -2.48 -21.63
CA ARG A 403 -20.34 -2.67 -22.89
C ARG A 403 -19.88 -3.87 -23.71
N ARG A 404 -18.61 -4.26 -23.59
CA ARG A 404 -17.99 -5.35 -24.36
C ARG A 404 -18.07 -6.68 -23.63
N ASP A 405 -18.14 -6.63 -22.32
CA ASP A 405 -18.32 -7.81 -21.48
C ASP A 405 -19.76 -8.35 -21.60
N SER A 406 -19.89 -9.61 -21.99
CA SER A 406 -21.20 -10.24 -22.25
C SER A 406 -22.07 -10.37 -21.00
N GLU A 407 -21.45 -10.41 -19.82
CA GLU A 407 -22.13 -10.48 -18.53
C GLU A 407 -22.40 -9.08 -17.95
N GLY A 408 -21.87 -8.03 -18.58
CA GLY A 408 -22.00 -6.65 -18.12
C GLY A 408 -21.19 -6.38 -16.84
N ASN A 409 -20.12 -7.13 -16.61
CA ASN A 409 -19.23 -6.97 -15.46
C ASN A 409 -18.38 -5.69 -15.58
N TYR A 410 -17.98 -5.16 -14.43
CA TYR A 410 -16.97 -4.11 -14.37
C TYR A 410 -15.56 -4.70 -14.45
N PRO A 411 -14.59 -3.95 -15.00
CA PRO A 411 -13.19 -4.36 -14.96
C PRO A 411 -12.68 -4.46 -13.51
N ASN A 412 -11.68 -5.33 -13.28
CA ASN A 412 -11.00 -5.41 -12.00
C ASN A 412 -10.40 -4.05 -11.63
N LEU A 413 -10.68 -3.57 -10.41
CA LEU A 413 -10.20 -2.29 -9.90
C LEU A 413 -8.68 -2.16 -9.96
N ARG A 414 -7.93 -3.26 -9.75
CA ARG A 414 -6.46 -3.30 -9.81
C ARG A 414 -5.88 -3.00 -11.19
N ARG A 415 -6.71 -2.90 -12.23
CA ARG A 415 -6.30 -2.39 -13.56
C ARG A 415 -5.93 -0.90 -13.50
N TYR A 416 -6.54 -0.15 -12.59
CA TYR A 416 -6.41 1.30 -12.52
C TYR A 416 -5.48 1.72 -11.38
N PRO A 417 -4.82 2.89 -11.50
CA PRO A 417 -4.08 3.47 -10.40
C PRO A 417 -4.98 3.73 -9.19
N GLU A 418 -4.58 3.24 -8.01
CA GLU A 418 -5.35 3.40 -6.76
C GLU A 418 -5.65 4.88 -6.45
N ALA A 419 -4.76 5.82 -6.78
CA ALA A 419 -5.02 7.25 -6.57
C ALA A 419 -6.25 7.77 -7.34
N LEU A 420 -6.50 7.25 -8.55
CA LEU A 420 -7.66 7.64 -9.34
C LEU A 420 -8.95 7.02 -8.82
N LEU A 421 -8.87 5.82 -8.24
CA LEU A 421 -10.01 5.18 -7.56
C LEU A 421 -10.34 5.93 -6.27
N LEU A 422 -9.31 6.20 -5.45
CA LEU A 422 -9.44 6.92 -4.18
C LEU A 422 -10.03 8.32 -4.36
N TYR A 423 -9.76 8.99 -5.49
CA TYR A 423 -10.41 10.26 -5.81
C TYR A 423 -11.94 10.14 -5.74
N TRP A 424 -12.52 9.14 -6.41
CA TRP A 424 -13.97 8.97 -6.45
C TRP A 424 -14.56 8.58 -5.09
N ASP A 425 -13.83 7.75 -4.33
CA ASP A 425 -14.19 7.40 -2.97
C ASP A 425 -14.23 8.62 -2.04
N MET A 426 -13.13 9.39 -1.97
CA MET A 426 -13.04 10.60 -1.17
C MET A 426 -14.05 11.66 -1.61
N ARG A 427 -14.22 11.84 -2.93
CA ARG A 427 -15.17 12.80 -3.49
C ARG A 427 -16.60 12.48 -3.13
N TYR A 428 -16.98 11.21 -3.15
CA TYR A 428 -18.29 10.74 -2.73
C TYR A 428 -18.55 11.00 -1.24
N HIS A 429 -17.63 10.58 -0.36
CA HIS A 429 -17.79 10.78 1.08
C HIS A 429 -17.84 12.27 1.47
N MET A 430 -17.00 13.09 0.84
CA MET A 430 -17.03 14.55 0.98
C MET A 430 -18.39 15.11 0.54
N ALA A 431 -18.94 14.65 -0.58
CA ALA A 431 -20.23 15.10 -1.07
C ALA A 431 -21.39 14.70 -0.16
N VAL A 432 -21.42 13.45 0.32
CA VAL A 432 -22.45 13.00 1.26
C VAL A 432 -22.44 13.87 2.53
N LYS A 433 -21.27 14.10 3.13
CA LYS A 433 -21.19 14.96 4.34
C LYS A 433 -21.62 16.40 4.04
N ALA A 434 -21.13 16.97 2.94
CA ALA A 434 -21.41 18.36 2.58
C ALA A 434 -22.89 18.59 2.22
N LEU A 435 -23.52 17.67 1.48
CA LEU A 435 -24.93 17.78 1.08
C LEU A 435 -25.91 17.53 2.23
N MET A 436 -25.46 16.90 3.32
CA MET A 436 -26.25 16.71 4.55
C MET A 436 -25.98 17.81 5.59
N SER A 437 -25.03 18.71 5.35
CA SER A 437 -24.75 19.83 6.24
C SER A 437 -25.72 21.00 6.03
N LYS A 438 -25.86 21.85 7.05
CA LYS A 438 -26.66 23.09 6.97
C LYS A 438 -26.18 23.96 5.81
N GLN A 439 -24.87 24.13 5.72
CA GLN A 439 -24.20 24.72 4.58
C GLN A 439 -23.19 23.73 4.02
N VAL A 440 -23.09 23.65 2.70
CA VAL A 440 -22.13 22.77 2.00
C VAL A 440 -20.70 23.08 2.42
N GLU A 441 -20.39 24.36 2.65
CA GLU A 441 -19.08 24.82 3.08
C GLU A 441 -18.69 24.29 4.46
N ASP A 442 -19.64 24.13 5.39
CA ASP A 442 -19.36 23.60 6.73
C ASP A 442 -18.92 22.15 6.66
N GLY A 443 -19.69 21.31 5.96
CA GLY A 443 -19.35 19.89 5.78
C GLY A 443 -18.03 19.71 5.01
N PHE A 444 -17.76 20.60 4.05
CA PHE A 444 -16.50 20.64 3.32
C PHE A 444 -15.31 20.96 4.25
N LYS A 445 -15.41 22.01 5.07
CA LYS A 445 -14.37 22.39 6.04
C LYS A 445 -14.11 21.28 7.07
N THR A 446 -15.15 20.63 7.57
CA THR A 446 -15.02 19.49 8.49
C THR A 446 -14.23 18.34 7.86
N MET A 447 -14.60 17.93 6.65
CA MET A 447 -13.92 16.82 5.96
C MET A 447 -12.47 17.16 5.60
N LEU A 448 -12.20 18.40 5.21
CA LEU A 448 -10.83 18.87 4.97
C LEU A 448 -9.99 18.78 6.25
N ALA A 449 -10.51 19.29 7.38
CA ALA A 449 -9.80 19.26 8.65
C ALA A 449 -9.52 17.82 9.13
N ILE A 450 -10.48 16.89 8.97
CA ILE A 450 -10.28 15.46 9.28
C ILE A 450 -9.13 14.90 8.43
N ALA A 451 -9.20 15.09 7.11
CA ALA A 451 -8.21 14.56 6.18
C ALA A 451 -6.79 15.12 6.43
N GLU A 452 -6.68 16.41 6.79
CA GLU A 452 -5.40 17.03 7.15
C GLU A 452 -4.79 16.42 8.42
N TRP A 453 -5.61 16.18 9.46
CA TRP A 453 -5.13 15.57 10.69
C TRP A 453 -4.81 14.08 10.54
N GLU A 454 -5.60 13.32 9.78
CA GLU A 454 -5.28 11.92 9.45
C GLU A 454 -3.92 11.81 8.75
N LEU A 455 -3.65 12.70 7.80
CA LEU A 455 -2.33 12.76 7.15
C LEU A 455 -1.21 13.11 8.12
N GLN A 456 -1.45 14.02 9.07
CA GLN A 456 -0.47 14.33 10.10
C GLN A 456 -0.19 13.13 11.01
N VAL A 457 -1.22 12.37 11.41
CA VAL A 457 -1.05 11.12 12.17
C VAL A 457 -0.14 10.16 11.40
N ASP A 458 -0.47 9.88 10.14
CA ASP A 458 0.32 8.97 9.29
C ASP A 458 1.78 9.43 9.14
N THR A 459 1.98 10.74 8.92
CA THR A 459 3.32 11.33 8.76
C THR A 459 4.15 11.18 10.04
N ASN A 460 3.55 11.44 11.20
CA ASN A 460 4.25 11.29 12.48
C ASN A 460 4.52 9.80 12.80
N LEU A 461 3.60 8.89 12.44
CA LEU A 461 3.83 7.45 12.59
C LEU A 461 5.02 6.99 11.73
N ILE A 462 5.10 7.41 10.47
CA ILE A 462 6.22 7.10 9.57
C ILE A 462 7.54 7.57 10.19
N GLU A 463 7.63 8.82 10.65
CA GLU A 463 8.85 9.36 11.26
C GLU A 463 9.19 8.68 12.60
N TYR A 464 8.19 8.24 13.36
CA TYR A 464 8.38 7.48 14.60
C TYR A 464 9.08 6.13 14.36
N VAL A 465 8.74 5.42 13.28
CA VAL A 465 9.33 4.10 12.99
C VAL A 465 10.51 4.14 12.01
N LYS A 466 10.75 5.28 11.36
CA LYS A 466 11.88 5.46 10.44
C LYS A 466 13.20 5.20 11.13
N PHE A 467 13.98 4.28 10.55
CA PHE A 467 15.26 3.77 11.07
C PHE A 467 15.17 3.16 12.48
N SER A 468 13.98 2.76 12.92
CA SER A 468 13.77 2.14 14.23
C SER A 468 14.02 0.63 14.18
N ASN A 469 14.26 0.05 15.35
CA ASN A 469 14.47 -1.40 15.51
C ASN A 469 13.15 -2.17 15.60
N MET A 470 13.24 -3.52 15.60
CA MET A 470 12.10 -4.43 15.70
C MET A 470 11.20 -4.14 16.91
N LYS A 471 11.78 -3.80 18.07
CA LYS A 471 11.02 -3.47 19.30
C LYS A 471 10.08 -2.27 19.09
N THR A 472 10.50 -1.28 18.31
CA THR A 472 9.67 -0.11 18.02
C THR A 472 8.46 -0.51 17.16
N PHE A 473 8.65 -1.36 16.15
CA PHE A 473 7.55 -1.89 15.33
C PHE A 473 6.57 -2.73 16.17
N GLN A 474 7.07 -3.55 17.09
CA GLN A 474 6.25 -4.34 18.02
C GLN A 474 5.35 -3.49 18.92
N THR A 475 5.68 -2.20 19.12
CA THR A 475 4.86 -1.29 19.95
C THR A 475 3.71 -0.64 19.19
N LEU A 476 3.70 -0.70 17.84
CA LEU A 476 2.69 -0.03 17.00
C LEU A 476 1.25 -0.35 17.42
N PRO A 477 0.84 -1.62 17.62
CA PRO A 477 -0.54 -1.94 17.95
C PRO A 477 -1.06 -1.27 19.24
N GLY A 478 -0.17 -0.96 20.19
CA GLY A 478 -0.52 -0.29 21.44
C GLY A 478 -0.58 1.25 21.36
N LEU A 479 -0.12 1.86 20.26
CA LEU A 479 -0.06 3.32 20.14
C LEU A 479 -1.45 3.95 20.04
N ALA A 480 -2.39 3.29 19.37
CA ALA A 480 -3.76 3.81 19.22
C ALA A 480 -4.48 3.91 20.58
N GLU A 481 -4.29 2.92 21.46
CA GLU A 481 -4.85 2.94 22.82
C GLU A 481 -4.20 4.02 23.68
N LYS A 482 -2.87 4.17 23.61
CA LYS A 482 -2.15 5.28 24.28
C LYS A 482 -2.65 6.64 23.81
N PHE A 483 -2.85 6.81 22.50
CA PHE A 483 -3.36 8.03 21.90
C PHE A 483 -4.79 8.36 22.37
N MET A 484 -5.69 7.37 22.34
CA MET A 484 -7.05 7.47 22.87
C MET A 484 -7.06 7.95 24.33
N HIS A 485 -6.22 7.36 25.19
CA HIS A 485 -6.14 7.74 26.60
C HIS A 485 -5.64 9.17 26.80
N LEU A 486 -4.66 9.61 26.00
CA LEU A 486 -4.13 10.99 26.06
C LEU A 486 -5.19 12.02 25.63
N LEU A 487 -6.11 11.65 24.75
CA LEU A 487 -7.29 12.45 24.39
C LEU A 487 -8.41 12.38 25.46
N GLY A 488 -8.23 11.56 26.50
CA GLY A 488 -9.19 11.45 27.61
C GLY A 488 -10.40 10.56 27.32
N TYR A 489 -10.35 9.70 26.30
CA TYR A 489 -11.39 8.71 26.02
C TYR A 489 -11.28 7.48 26.93
N GLN A 490 -12.42 6.80 27.12
CA GLN A 490 -12.48 5.49 27.79
C GLN A 490 -12.28 4.38 26.76
N PRO A 491 -11.66 3.24 27.12
CA PRO A 491 -11.45 2.11 26.22
C PRO A 491 -12.74 1.70 25.49
N GLY A 492 -12.66 1.60 24.16
CA GLY A 492 -13.77 1.14 23.31
C GLY A 492 -14.93 2.12 23.15
N LYS A 493 -14.85 3.35 23.68
CA LYS A 493 -15.91 4.37 23.50
C LYS A 493 -15.53 5.38 22.42
N ILE A 494 -16.28 5.35 21.32
CA ILE A 494 -16.24 6.35 20.26
C ILE A 494 -17.51 7.21 20.38
N VAL A 495 -17.39 8.53 20.20
CA VAL A 495 -18.55 9.42 20.17
C VAL A 495 -18.90 9.70 18.71
N ASN A 496 -20.11 9.28 18.32
CA ASN A 496 -20.67 9.59 17.02
C ASN A 496 -21.57 10.83 17.16
N PHE A 497 -21.25 11.89 16.44
CA PHE A 497 -22.09 13.08 16.39
C PHE A 497 -23.07 12.96 15.22
N THR A 498 -24.36 12.79 15.52
CA THR A 498 -25.42 12.91 14.52
C THR A 498 -25.68 14.38 14.24
N LEU A 499 -25.72 14.74 12.95
CA LEU A 499 -26.13 16.07 12.52
C LEU A 499 -27.65 16.18 12.71
N ASP A 500 -28.10 16.73 13.82
CA ASP A 500 -29.48 17.21 13.98
C ASP A 500 -29.78 18.34 12.98
#